data_AF-C5DA12-F1
#
_entry.id   AF-C5DA12-F1
#
_cell.length_a   1.000
_cell.length_b   1.000
_cell.length_c   1.000
_cell.angle_alpha   90.00
_cell.angle_beta   90.00
_cell.angle_gamma   90.00
#
_symmetry.space_group_name_H-M   'P 1'
#
loop_
_entity.id
_entity.type
_entity.pdbx_description
1 polymer ?
#
loop_
_entity_poly.entity_id
_entity_poly.type
_entity_poly.pdbx_seq_one_letter_code
_entity_poly.pdbx_strand_id
1 'polypeptide(L)'
;MRENDLIRSYMAAHLTVASFASHVARCVQKQLLQFDRQAAIHFDSSQNVFHLYGYTQGKMFSLLLTFAEVEEWKAAGPYALDRCIFCELEEKGISIVHMTPYLRSVFSQS
;
A
#
# COMPACT_ATOMS: atom_id res chain seq x y z
N MET A 1 -15.23 2.41 -15.64
CA MET A 1 -14.65 2.10 -14.31
C MET A 1 -14.50 0.59 -14.22
N ARG A 2 -13.32 0.07 -13.85
CA ARG A 2 -13.11 -1.39 -13.81
C ARG A 2 -13.79 -1.94 -12.54
N GLU A 3 -14.24 -3.19 -12.56
CA GLU A 3 -14.89 -3.85 -11.41
C GLU A 3 -14.05 -3.76 -10.11
N ASN A 4 -12.73 -3.91 -10.23
CA ASN A 4 -11.80 -3.74 -9.11
C ASN A 4 -11.80 -2.32 -8.50
N ASP A 5 -12.04 -1.29 -9.32
CA ASP A 5 -12.09 0.10 -8.83
C ASP A 5 -13.37 0.33 -8.00
N LEU A 6 -14.48 -0.27 -8.42
CA LEU A 6 -15.74 -0.26 -7.65
C LEU A 6 -15.57 -0.92 -6.28
N ILE A 7 -14.95 -2.11 -6.25
CA ILE A 7 -14.68 -2.84 -5.02
C ILE A 7 -13.76 -2.02 -4.10
N ARG A 8 -12.68 -1.42 -4.64
CA ARG A 8 -11.76 -0.60 -3.84
C ARG A 8 -12.43 0.65 -3.26
N SER A 9 -13.30 1.33 -4.03
CA SER A 9 -14.10 2.45 -3.51
C SER A 9 -15.06 2.02 -2.41
N TYR A 10 -15.73 0.88 -2.58
CA TYR A 10 -16.58 0.31 -1.53
C TYR A 10 -15.78 0.01 -0.26
N MET A 11 -14.59 -0.57 -0.39
CA MET A 11 -13.71 -0.87 0.74
C MET A 11 -13.27 0.40 1.47
N ALA A 12 -12.88 1.46 0.76
CA ALA A 12 -12.50 2.73 1.36
C ALA A 12 -13.67 3.40 2.11
N ALA A 13 -14.91 3.24 1.61
CA ALA A 13 -16.10 3.79 2.24
C ALA A 13 -16.57 3.01 3.48
N HIS A 14 -16.37 1.69 3.52
CA HIS A 14 -17.05 0.83 4.49
C HIS A 14 -16.16 0.00 5.41
N LEU A 15 -14.89 -0.23 5.07
CA LEU A 15 -13.99 -0.95 5.97
C LEU A 15 -13.53 -0.05 7.11
N THR A 16 -13.24 -0.67 8.25
CA THR A 16 -12.48 -0.02 9.32
C THR A 16 -11.07 0.32 8.83
N VAL A 17 -10.46 1.35 9.40
CA VAL A 17 -9.06 1.73 9.13
C VAL A 17 -8.10 0.54 9.15
N ALA A 18 -8.20 -0.34 10.15
CA ALA A 18 -7.31 -1.49 10.31
C ALA A 18 -7.50 -2.52 9.18
N SER A 19 -8.75 -2.82 8.83
CA SER A 19 -9.06 -3.76 7.74
C SER A 19 -8.66 -3.20 6.38
N PHE A 20 -8.85 -1.90 6.16
CA PHE A 20 -8.41 -1.21 4.95
C PHE A 20 -6.88 -1.22 4.82
N ALA A 21 -6.16 -0.83 5.89
CA ALA A 21 -4.70 -0.85 5.92
C ALA A 21 -4.14 -2.26 5.68
N SER A 22 -4.73 -3.28 6.32
CA SER A 22 -4.33 -4.67 6.14
C SER A 22 -4.51 -5.14 4.69
N HIS A 23 -5.59 -4.72 4.03
CA HIS A 23 -5.80 -5.02 2.62
C HIS A 23 -4.74 -4.35 1.73
N VAL A 24 -4.50 -3.06 1.93
CA VAL A 24 -3.48 -2.30 1.18
C VAL A 24 -2.10 -2.93 1.36
N ALA A 25 -1.71 -3.28 2.59
CA ALA A 25 -0.45 -3.94 2.88
C ALA A 25 -0.27 -5.26 2.12
N ARG A 26 -1.33 -6.08 2.04
CA ARG A 26 -1.30 -7.33 1.27
C ARG A 26 -1.16 -7.08 -0.23
N CYS A 27 -1.80 -6.04 -0.77
CA CYS A 27 -1.63 -5.66 -2.17
C CYS A 27 -0.19 -5.19 -2.46
N VAL A 28 0.35 -4.31 -1.62
CA VAL A 28 1.73 -3.83 -1.74
C VAL A 28 2.73 -4.99 -1.60
N GLN A 29 2.58 -5.84 -0.57
CA GLN A 29 3.42 -7.02 -0.37
C GLN A 29 3.43 -7.92 -1.61
N LYS A 30 2.26 -8.23 -2.17
CA LYS A 30 2.16 -9.03 -3.40
C LYS A 30 2.91 -8.37 -4.56
N GLN A 31 2.82 -7.05 -4.69
CA GLN A 31 3.51 -6.31 -5.74
C GLN A 31 5.03 -6.30 -5.54
N LEU A 32 5.51 -6.12 -4.32
CA LEU A 32 6.94 -6.16 -4.00
C LEU A 32 7.53 -7.56 -4.24
N LEU A 33 6.81 -8.63 -3.86
CA LEU A 33 7.21 -10.01 -4.14
C LEU A 33 7.26 -10.35 -5.64
N GLN A 34 6.48 -9.65 -6.46
CA GLN A 34 6.57 -9.78 -7.92
C GLN A 34 7.83 -9.12 -8.49
N PHE A 35 8.31 -8.04 -7.86
CA PHE A 35 9.53 -7.34 -8.25
C PHE A 35 10.79 -8.05 -7.75
N ASP A 36 10.74 -8.56 -6.53
CA ASP A 36 11.82 -9.26 -5.88
C ASP A 36 11.28 -10.47 -5.13
N ARG A 37 11.55 -11.66 -5.67
CA ARG A 37 11.11 -12.92 -5.06
C ARG A 37 11.79 -13.24 -3.73
N GLN A 38 12.90 -12.55 -3.41
CA GLN A 38 13.61 -12.70 -2.14
C GLN A 38 13.16 -11.66 -1.11
N ALA A 39 12.20 -10.79 -1.45
CA ALA A 39 11.70 -9.80 -0.53
C ALA A 39 11.05 -10.44 0.70
N ALA A 40 11.34 -9.87 1.88
CA ALA A 40 10.73 -10.23 3.15
C ALA A 40 9.95 -9.02 3.66
N ILE A 41 8.62 -9.06 3.55
CA ILE A 41 7.73 -7.94 3.85
C ILE A 41 6.82 -8.34 5.00
N HIS A 42 6.75 -7.49 6.01
CA HIS A 42 5.95 -7.66 7.21
C HIS A 42 5.02 -6.46 7.38
N PHE A 43 3.86 -6.69 7.98
CA PHE A 43 3.01 -5.60 8.43
C PHE A 43 2.42 -5.93 9.80
N ASP A 44 2.31 -4.91 10.64
CA ASP A 44 1.68 -4.99 11.95
C ASP A 44 0.66 -3.86 12.07
N SER A 45 -0.53 -4.20 12.59
CA SER A 45 -1.58 -3.23 12.89
C SER A 45 -2.01 -3.41 14.35
N SER A 46 -1.34 -2.69 15.24
CA SER A 46 -1.61 -2.71 16.68
C SER A 46 -1.54 -1.29 17.24
N GLN A 47 -2.13 -1.05 18.41
CA GLN A 47 -1.98 0.23 19.14
C GLN A 47 -2.26 1.49 18.29
N ASN A 48 -3.26 1.44 17.41
CA ASN A 48 -3.63 2.53 16.49
C ASN A 48 -2.51 2.96 15.51
N VAL A 49 -1.58 2.06 15.21
CA VAL A 49 -0.57 2.26 14.17
C VAL A 49 -0.62 1.16 13.12
N PHE A 50 -0.25 1.56 11.90
CA PHE A 50 0.03 0.71 10.76
C PHE A 50 1.54 0.76 10.51
N HIS A 51 2.21 -0.39 10.63
CA HIS A 51 3.64 -0.50 10.37
C HIS A 51 3.87 -1.46 9.21
N LEU A 52 4.48 -0.99 8.13
CA LEU A 52 4.91 -1.80 7.00
C LEU A 52 6.43 -1.73 6.89
N TYR A 53 7.10 -2.87 6.97
CA TYR A 53 8.56 -2.91 6.98
C TYR A 53 9.08 -4.19 6.35
N GLY A 54 10.37 -4.18 6.02
CA GLY A 54 10.98 -5.36 5.45
C GLY A 54 12.24 -5.07 4.67
N TYR A 55 12.55 -6.01 3.79
CA TYR A 55 13.69 -5.99 2.88
C TYR A 55 13.23 -6.31 1.47
N THR A 56 13.68 -5.53 0.49
CA THR A 56 13.47 -5.78 -0.93
C THR A 56 14.52 -5.04 -1.75
N GLN A 57 14.91 -5.59 -2.91
CA GLN A 57 15.86 -4.96 -3.84
C GLN A 57 17.18 -4.53 -3.19
N GLY A 58 17.68 -5.30 -2.22
CA GLY A 58 18.93 -4.94 -1.53
C GLY A 58 18.76 -3.93 -0.39
N LYS A 59 17.53 -3.50 -0.06
CA LYS A 59 17.27 -2.38 0.83
C LYS A 59 16.28 -2.74 1.93
N MET A 60 16.61 -2.33 3.15
CA MET A 60 15.68 -2.33 4.27
C MET A 60 14.77 -1.11 4.18
N PHE A 61 13.51 -1.26 4.58
CA PHE A 61 12.59 -0.14 4.72
C PHE A 61 11.67 -0.32 5.92
N SER A 62 11.13 0.80 6.39
CA SER A 62 10.11 0.87 7.42
C SER A 62 9.25 2.10 7.17
N LEU A 63 7.94 1.92 7.20
CA LEU A 63 6.91 2.95 7.09
C LEU A 63 5.94 2.76 8.25
N LEU A 64 5.87 3.75 9.12
CA LEU A 64 4.98 3.76 10.28
C LEU A 64 4.00 4.90 10.12
N LEU A 65 2.71 4.59 10.09
CA LEU A 65 1.61 5.54 10.04
C LEU A 65 0.69 5.33 11.23
N THR A 66 0.16 6.40 11.79
CA THR A 66 -0.96 6.35 12.73
C THR A 66 -2.25 6.00 11.98
N PHE A 67 -3.24 5.46 12.68
CA PHE A 67 -4.56 5.23 12.11
C PHE A 67 -5.26 6.53 11.68
N ALA A 68 -4.91 7.67 12.28
CA ALA A 68 -5.39 8.97 11.83
C ALA A 68 -4.88 9.28 10.41
N GLU A 69 -3.58 9.15 10.17
CA GLU A 69 -2.99 9.33 8.83
C GLU A 69 -3.56 8.33 7.82
N VAL A 70 -3.76 7.07 8.24
CA VAL A 70 -4.39 6.06 7.38
C VAL A 70 -5.83 6.43 7.03
N GLU A 71 -6.61 6.97 7.96
CA GLU A 71 -7.97 7.45 7.67
C GLU A 71 -7.96 8.65 6.71
N GLU A 72 -6.99 9.57 6.84
CA GLU A 72 -6.82 10.67 5.88
C GLU A 72 -6.57 10.14 4.46
N TRP A 73 -5.66 9.17 4.32
CA TRP A 73 -5.41 8.54 3.03
C TRP A 73 -6.61 7.74 2.53
N LYS A 74 -7.32 7.02 3.40
CA LYS A 74 -8.54 6.28 3.04
C LYS A 74 -9.64 7.22 2.55
N ALA A 75 -9.79 8.40 3.17
CA ALA A 75 -10.74 9.43 2.77
C ALA A 75 -10.33 10.12 1.46
N ALA A 76 -9.03 10.28 1.21
CA ALA A 76 -8.50 10.88 -0.02
C ALA A 76 -8.76 10.02 -1.27
N GLY A 77 -8.90 8.69 -1.12
CA GLY A 77 -9.38 7.85 -2.22
C GLY A 77 -9.00 6.36 -2.12
N PRO A 78 -9.59 5.52 -3.00
CA PRO A 78 -9.50 4.05 -2.93
C PRO A 78 -8.09 3.46 -3.06
N TYR A 79 -7.16 4.22 -3.66
CA TYR A 79 -5.76 3.84 -3.85
C TYR A 79 -4.77 4.88 -3.29
N ALA A 80 -5.24 5.88 -2.54
CA ALA A 80 -4.37 6.96 -2.08
C ALA A 80 -3.31 6.46 -1.07
N LEU A 81 -3.68 5.56 -0.15
CA LEU A 81 -2.70 4.91 0.75
C LEU A 81 -1.69 4.05 -0.03
N ASP A 82 -2.14 3.25 -1.01
CA ASP A 82 -1.24 2.46 -1.85
C ASP A 82 -0.18 3.34 -2.51
N ARG A 83 -0.60 4.49 -3.06
CA ARG A 83 0.29 5.44 -3.73
C ARG A 83 1.27 6.10 -2.75
N CYS A 84 0.79 6.55 -1.59
CA CYS A 84 1.64 7.07 -0.53
C CYS A 84 2.75 6.08 -0.18
N ILE A 85 2.40 4.80 0.01
CA ILE A 85 3.39 3.75 0.29
C ILE A 85 4.40 3.62 -0.84
N PHE A 86 3.99 3.57 -2.11
CA PHE A 86 4.92 3.44 -3.22
C PHE A 86 5.84 4.66 -3.36
N CYS A 87 5.34 5.88 -3.16
CA CYS A 87 6.18 7.09 -3.16
C CYS A 87 7.23 7.05 -2.03
N GLU A 88 6.83 6.67 -0.81
CA GLU A 88 7.75 6.49 0.33
C GLU A 88 8.83 5.43 0.07
N LEU A 89 8.47 4.34 -0.62
CA LEU A 89 9.42 3.30 -1.02
C LEU A 89 10.41 3.82 -2.07
N GLU A 90 9.93 4.59 -3.06
CA GLU A 90 10.79 5.21 -4.07
C GLU A 90 11.76 6.22 -3.46
N GLU A 91 11.34 7.02 -2.47
CA GLU A 91 12.22 7.92 -1.71
C GLU A 91 13.32 7.17 -0.95
N LYS A 92 13.03 5.93 -0.50
CA LYS A 92 14.02 5.01 0.10
C LYS A 92 14.82 4.24 -0.97
N GLY A 93 14.60 4.55 -2.24
CA GLY A 93 15.28 3.98 -3.40
C GLY A 93 14.86 2.55 -3.73
N ILE A 94 13.69 2.10 -3.28
CA ILE A 94 13.07 0.85 -3.73
C ILE A 94 12.25 1.20 -4.97
N SER A 95 12.68 0.71 -6.13
CA SER A 95 12.13 1.17 -7.40
C SER A 95 10.92 0.35 -7.84
N ILE A 96 9.97 1.00 -8.49
CA ILE A 96 8.93 0.32 -9.26
C ILE A 96 9.60 -0.26 -10.52
N VAL A 97 9.70 -1.59 -10.59
CA VAL A 97 10.44 -2.27 -11.67
C VAL A 97 9.67 -2.24 -13.00
N HIS A 98 8.35 -2.44 -12.96
CA HIS A 98 7.49 -2.37 -14.14
C HIS A 98 6.03 -2.09 -13.75
N MET A 99 5.28 -1.47 -14.69
CA MET A 99 3.88 -1.10 -14.48
C MET A 99 2.90 -2.27 -14.65
N THR A 100 2.57 -2.93 -13.55
CA THR A 100 1.52 -3.96 -13.48
C THR A 100 0.11 -3.38 -13.60
N PRO A 101 -0.93 -4.20 -13.89
CA PRO A 101 -2.31 -3.72 -13.88
C PRO A 101 -2.75 -3.08 -12.56
N TYR A 102 -2.25 -3.59 -11.43
CA TYR A 102 -2.49 -3.02 -10.10
C TYR A 102 -1.85 -1.63 -9.98
N LEU A 103 -0.57 -1.49 -10.31
CA LEU A 103 0.11 -0.20 -10.25
C LEU A 103 -0.48 0.82 -11.22
N ARG A 104 -0.96 0.37 -12.40
CA ARG A 104 -1.71 1.26 -13.30
C ARG A 104 -2.97 1.79 -12.62
N SER A 105 -3.72 0.97 -11.89
CA SER A 105 -4.87 1.47 -11.11
C SER A 105 -4.41 2.46 -10.03
N VAL A 106 -3.37 2.11 -9.26
CA VAL A 106 -2.81 2.98 -8.20
C VAL A 106 -2.43 4.36 -8.73
N PHE A 107 -1.75 4.44 -9.88
CA PHE A 107 -1.25 5.71 -10.42
C PHE A 107 -2.17 6.38 -11.46
N SER A 108 -3.31 5.79 -11.82
CA SER A 108 -4.23 6.35 -12.84
C SER A 108 -5.29 7.31 -12.29
N GLN A 109 -5.54 7.29 -10.98
CA GLN A 109 -6.52 8.18 -10.36
C GLN A 109 -5.79 9.41 -9.83
N SER A 110 -6.01 10.56 -10.44
CA SER A 110 -5.52 11.87 -10.02
C SER A 110 -6.69 12.69 -9.49
#